data_AF-A0A450TQ09-F1
#
_entry.id   AF-A0A450TQ09-F1
#
_cell.length_a   1.000
_cell.length_b   1.000
_cell.length_c   1.000
_cell.angle_alpha   90.00
_cell.angle_beta   90.00
_cell.angle_gamma   90.00
#
_symmetry.space_group_name_H-M   'P 1'
#
loop_
_entity.id
_entity.type
_entity.pdbx_description
1 polymer ?
#
loop_
_entity_poly.entity_id
_entity_poly.type
_entity_poly.pdbx_seq_one_letter_code
_entity_poly.pdbx_strand_id
1 'polypeptide(L)'
;EERLQHSSYREVIMGPVQQAIENSLQQGIQQGMQQGMQQGMQQGMQQGMQQGMQQGMQQGEHKKAIEVARAALDEGMGIGVVSKISGLSEEEIRRLLIH
;
A
#
# COMPACT_ATOMS: atom_id res chain seq x y z
N GLU A 1 19.12 -63.88 -6.53
CA GLU A 1 17.88 -63.32 -7.10
C GLU A 1 17.26 -62.22 -6.24
N GLU A 2 17.10 -62.39 -4.92
CA GLU A 2 16.52 -61.36 -4.03
C GLU A 2 17.18 -59.96 -4.12
N ARG A 3 18.53 -59.89 -4.22
CA ARG A 3 19.24 -58.60 -4.37
C ARG A 3 18.93 -57.87 -5.68
N LEU A 4 18.69 -58.61 -6.77
CA LEU A 4 18.34 -58.04 -8.08
C LEU A 4 16.88 -57.57 -8.09
N GLN A 5 15.97 -58.31 -7.46
CA GLN A 5 14.60 -57.86 -7.25
C GLN A 5 14.54 -56.59 -6.40
N HIS A 6 15.25 -56.52 -5.27
CA HIS A 6 15.30 -55.31 -4.43
C HIS A 6 15.88 -54.09 -5.17
N SER A 7 16.88 -54.30 -6.03
CA SER A 7 17.43 -53.22 -6.87
C SER A 7 16.42 -52.71 -7.89
N SER A 8 15.67 -53.61 -8.53
CA SER A 8 14.63 -53.27 -9.51
C SER A 8 13.45 -52.54 -8.88
N TYR A 9 12.97 -52.97 -7.70
CA TYR A 9 11.92 -52.26 -6.97
C TYR A 9 12.33 -50.84 -6.58
N ARG A 10 13.59 -50.65 -6.17
CA ARG A 10 14.12 -49.33 -5.83
C ARG A 10 14.14 -48.41 -7.04
N GLU A 11 14.61 -48.85 -8.20
CA GLU A 11 14.67 -47.99 -9.38
C GLU A 11 13.30 -47.71 -9.99
N VAL A 12 12.44 -48.73 -10.12
CA VAL A 12 11.14 -48.61 -10.79
C VAL A 12 10.13 -47.80 -9.97
N ILE A 13 10.17 -47.88 -8.63
CA ILE A 13 9.20 -47.18 -7.78
C ILE A 13 9.80 -45.92 -7.15
N MET A 14 11.03 -45.96 -6.61
CA MET A 14 11.58 -44.78 -5.92
C MET A 14 11.94 -43.65 -6.87
N GLY A 15 12.34 -43.95 -8.11
CA GLY A 15 12.63 -42.92 -9.12
C GLY A 15 11.42 -42.04 -9.41
N PRO A 16 10.29 -42.61 -9.88
CA PRO A 16 9.07 -41.86 -10.13
C PRO A 16 8.47 -41.18 -8.88
N VAL A 17 8.55 -41.83 -7.71
CA VAL A 17 8.06 -41.23 -6.45
C VAL A 17 8.89 -40.02 -6.06
N GLN A 18 10.22 -40.11 -6.14
CA GLN A 18 11.11 -38.98 -5.86
C GLN A 18 10.86 -37.82 -6.82
N GLN A 19 10.71 -38.11 -8.12
CA GLN A 19 10.41 -37.10 -9.13
C GLN A 19 9.04 -36.46 -8.90
N ALA A 20 8.02 -37.22 -8.51
CA ALA A 20 6.70 -36.68 -8.16
C ALA A 20 6.76 -35.76 -6.95
N ILE A 21 7.53 -36.13 -5.90
CA ILE A 21 7.75 -35.28 -4.73
C ILE A 21 8.44 -33.97 -5.13
N GLU A 22 9.54 -34.05 -5.88
CA GLU A 22 10.28 -32.87 -6.34
C GLU A 22 9.42 -31.94 -7.18
N ASN A 23 8.69 -32.49 -8.16
CA ASN A 23 7.78 -31.71 -9.00
C ASN A 23 6.66 -31.06 -8.17
N SER A 24 6.05 -31.80 -7.25
CA SER A 24 4.97 -31.26 -6.41
C SER A 24 5.46 -30.16 -5.47
N LEU A 25 6.66 -30.30 -4.91
CA LEU A 25 7.29 -29.28 -4.07
C LEU A 25 7.62 -28.03 -4.88
N GLN A 26 8.21 -28.19 -6.07
CA GLN A 26 8.49 -27.07 -6.96
C GLN A 26 7.22 -26.34 -7.38
N GLN A 27 6.17 -27.08 -7.76
CA GLN A 27 4.86 -26.49 -8.09
C GLN A 27 4.25 -25.74 -6.91
N GLY A 28 4.27 -26.33 -5.71
CA GLY A 28 3.77 -25.69 -4.50
C GLY A 28 4.52 -24.41 -4.15
N ILE A 29 5.85 -24.41 -4.25
CA ILE A 29 6.68 -23.22 -4.04
C ILE A 29 6.37 -22.15 -5.09
N GLN A 30 6.30 -22.52 -6.37
CA GLN A 30 6.01 -21.60 -7.45
C GLN A 30 4.62 -20.96 -7.29
N GLN A 31 3.59 -21.77 -7.00
CA GLN A 31 2.23 -21.28 -6.77
C GLN A 31 2.17 -20.38 -5.55
N GLY A 32 2.79 -20.77 -4.43
CA GLY A 32 2.82 -19.98 -3.21
C GLY A 32 3.51 -18.64 -3.40
N MET A 33 4.65 -18.60 -4.09
CA MET A 33 5.35 -17.36 -4.43
C MET A 33 4.51 -16.47 -5.35
N GLN A 34 3.90 -17.03 -6.38
CA GLN A 34 3.07 -16.27 -7.32
C GLN A 34 1.85 -15.67 -6.62
N GLN A 35 1.15 -16.46 -5.80
CA GLN A 35 -0.01 -15.99 -5.03
C GLN A 35 0.40 -14.92 -4.01
N GLY A 36 1.47 -15.16 -3.25
CA GLY A 36 1.97 -14.21 -2.25
C GLY A 36 2.40 -12.89 -2.88
N MET A 37 3.10 -12.93 -4.01
CA MET A 37 3.52 -11.73 -4.73
C MET A 37 2.32 -10.97 -5.30
N GLN A 38 1.36 -11.66 -5.91
CA GLN A 38 0.16 -11.04 -6.46
C GLN A 38 -0.68 -10.37 -5.37
N GLN A 39 -0.93 -11.07 -4.27
CA GLN A 39 -1.68 -10.54 -3.12
C GLN A 39 -0.95 -9.36 -2.49
N GLY A 40 0.35 -9.49 -2.23
CA GLY A 40 1.16 -8.43 -1.63
C GLY A 40 1.20 -7.17 -2.50
N MET A 41 1.36 -7.33 -3.81
CA MET A 41 1.35 -6.20 -4.75
C MET A 41 -0.02 -5.53 -4.81
N GLN A 42 -1.10 -6.31 -4.90
CA GLN A 42 -2.45 -5.77 -4.94
C GLN A 42 -2.80 -5.00 -3.66
N GLN A 43 -2.52 -5.58 -2.50
CA GLN A 43 -2.76 -4.94 -1.20
C GLN A 43 -1.91 -3.68 -1.03
N GLY A 44 -0.62 -3.76 -1.33
CA GLY A 44 0.30 -2.62 -1.23
C GLY A 44 -0.11 -1.47 -2.15
N MET A 45 -0.49 -1.77 -3.39
CA MET A 45 -0.96 -0.76 -4.35
C MET A 45 -2.28 -0.12 -3.89
N GLN A 46 -3.24 -0.91 -3.43
CA GLN A 46 -4.53 -0.40 -2.95
C GLN A 46 -4.36 0.50 -1.72
N GLN A 47 -3.58 0.05 -0.73
CA GLN A 47 -3.32 0.83 0.47
C GLN A 47 -2.55 2.11 0.15
N GLY A 48 -1.49 2.01 -0.65
CA GLY A 48 -0.69 3.18 -1.05
C GLY A 48 -1.50 4.21 -1.82
N MET A 49 -2.35 3.77 -2.76
CA MET A 49 -3.22 4.67 -3.51
C MET A 49 -4.26 5.35 -2.61
N GLN A 50 -4.91 4.61 -1.71
CA GLN A 50 -5.90 5.15 -0.80
C GLN A 50 -5.29 6.19 0.17
N GLN A 51 -4.16 5.84 0.78
CA GLN A 51 -3.46 6.73 1.70
C GLN A 51 -2.95 7.98 0.97
N GLY A 52 -2.33 7.81 -0.20
CA GLY A 52 -1.83 8.91 -1.01
C GLY A 52 -2.94 9.86 -1.46
N MET A 53 -4.07 9.33 -1.90
CA MET A 53 -5.23 10.13 -2.31
C MET A 53 -5.83 10.90 -1.12
N GLN A 54 -6.01 10.25 0.03
CA GLN A 54 -6.56 10.90 1.22
C GLN A 54 -5.64 12.01 1.74
N GLN A 55 -4.34 11.73 1.84
CA GLN A 55 -3.35 12.74 2.26
C GLN A 55 -3.27 13.89 1.26
N GLY A 56 -3.26 13.59 -0.04
CA GLY A 56 -3.23 14.60 -1.09
C GLY A 56 -4.45 15.52 -1.05
N MET A 57 -5.64 14.96 -0.86
CA MET A 57 -6.88 15.73 -0.74
C MET A 57 -6.86 16.63 0.49
N GLN A 58 -6.54 16.10 1.68
CA GLN A 58 -6.47 16.89 2.92
C GLN A 58 -5.43 18.02 2.83
N GLN A 59 -4.24 17.72 2.29
CA GLN A 59 -3.22 18.74 2.09
C GLN A 59 -3.66 19.80 1.07
N GLY A 60 -4.35 19.40 0.01
CA GLY A 60 -4.89 20.31 -1.00
C GLY A 60 -5.95 21.23 -0.43
N GLU A 61 -6.93 20.68 0.30
CA GLU A 61 -7.99 21.45 0.97
C GLU A 61 -7.40 22.42 1.99
N HIS A 62 -6.45 21.98 2.82
CA HIS A 62 -5.80 22.84 3.80
C HIS A 62 -4.96 23.96 3.15
N LYS A 63 -4.20 23.64 2.09
CA LYS A 63 -3.48 24.67 1.31
C LYS A 63 -4.44 25.68 0.72
N LYS A 64 -5.56 25.22 0.15
CA LYS A 64 -6.58 26.10 -0.41
C LYS A 64 -7.20 27.00 0.66
N ALA A 65 -7.49 26.45 1.84
CA ALA A 65 -7.99 27.21 2.97
C ALA A 65 -7.00 28.33 3.38
N ILE A 66 -5.70 28.04 3.43
CA ILE A 66 -4.66 29.05 3.70
C ILE A 66 -4.63 30.13 2.62
N GLU A 67 -4.67 29.77 1.33
CA GLU A 67 -4.68 30.74 0.24
C GLU A 67 -5.88 31.68 0.33
N VAL A 68 -7.07 31.13 0.58
CA VAL A 68 -8.31 31.91 0.77
C VAL A 68 -8.18 32.82 1.98
N ALA A 69 -7.64 32.31 3.10
CA ALA A 69 -7.45 33.10 4.30
C ALA A 69 -6.50 34.29 4.08
N ARG A 70 -5.37 34.06 3.39
CA ARG A 70 -4.40 35.12 3.05
C ARG A 70 -5.03 36.19 2.17
N ALA A 71 -5.68 35.78 1.08
CA ALA A 71 -6.34 36.73 0.18
C ALA A 71 -7.40 37.58 0.92
N ALA A 72 -8.19 36.97 1.79
CA ALA A 72 -9.19 37.68 2.57
C ALA A 72 -8.57 38.66 3.60
N LEU A 73 -7.46 38.29 4.22
CA LEU A 73 -6.71 39.18 5.11
C LEU A 73 -6.09 40.37 4.35
N ASP A 74 -5.57 40.13 3.15
CA ASP A 74 -4.97 41.16 2.29
C ASP A 74 -6.02 42.21 1.86
N GLU A 75 -7.28 41.77 1.68
CA GLU A 75 -8.45 42.65 1.46
C GLU A 75 -8.93 43.36 2.74
N GLY A 76 -8.22 43.21 3.87
CA GLY A 76 -8.53 43.85 5.14
C GLY A 76 -9.71 43.22 5.90
N MET A 77 -10.13 42.00 5.54
CA MET A 77 -11.22 41.32 6.25
C MET A 77 -10.78 40.92 7.67
N GLY A 78 -11.68 41.08 8.63
CA GLY A 78 -11.42 40.71 10.03
C GLY A 78 -11.29 39.20 10.23
N ILE A 79 -10.43 38.79 11.18
CA ILE A 79 -10.09 37.37 11.48
C ILE A 79 -11.33 36.48 11.62
N GLY A 80 -12.36 36.93 12.34
CA GLY A 80 -13.58 36.13 12.53
C GLY A 80 -14.40 35.92 11.25
N VAL A 81 -14.33 36.85 10.29
CA VAL A 81 -14.95 36.68 8.96
C VAL A 81 -14.09 35.74 8.10
N VAL A 82 -12.78 35.93 8.13
CA VAL A 82 -11.82 35.07 7.42
C VAL A 82 -11.96 33.62 7.87
N SER A 83 -12.09 33.35 9.17
CA SER A 83 -12.30 32.01 9.74
C SER A 83 -13.52 31.31 9.16
N LYS A 84 -14.64 32.05 9.04
CA LYS A 84 -15.89 31.50 8.47
C LYS A 84 -15.78 31.19 6.98
N ILE A 85 -15.02 31.97 6.22
CA ILE A 85 -14.88 31.82 4.77
C ILE A 85 -13.86 30.73 4.41
N SER A 86 -12.70 30.73 5.08
CA SER A 86 -11.61 29.80 4.80
C SER A 86 -11.78 28.43 5.46
N GLY A 87 -12.60 28.35 6.53
CA GLY A 87 -12.75 27.14 7.33
C GLY A 87 -11.59 26.90 8.30
N LEU A 88 -10.63 27.81 8.40
CA LEU A 88 -9.54 27.75 9.39
C LEU A 88 -10.00 28.29 10.74
N SER A 89 -9.40 27.79 11.82
CA SER A 89 -9.53 28.38 13.15
C SER A 89 -8.91 29.78 13.21
N GLU A 90 -9.38 30.63 14.13
CA GLU A 90 -8.77 31.94 14.33
C GLU A 90 -7.31 31.81 14.76
N GLU A 91 -6.95 30.77 15.50
CA GLU A 91 -5.57 30.47 15.91
C GLU A 91 -4.67 30.18 14.70
N GLU A 92 -5.15 29.39 13.74
CA GLU A 92 -4.44 29.14 12.47
C GLU A 92 -4.24 30.43 11.69
N ILE A 93 -5.29 31.26 11.61
CA ILE A 93 -5.24 32.55 10.91
C ILE A 93 -4.26 33.51 11.59
N ARG A 94 -4.25 33.58 12.92
CA ARG A 94 -3.29 34.39 13.69
C ARG A 94 -1.85 33.93 13.44
N ARG A 95 -1.60 32.62 13.29
CA ARG A 95 -0.27 32.11 12.90
C ARG A 95 0.17 32.55 11.51
N LEU A 96 -0.77 32.77 10.58
CA LEU A 96 -0.44 33.28 9.24
C LEU A 96 0.05 34.74 9.27
N LEU A 97 -0.36 35.52 10.28
CA LEU A 97 0.02 36.92 10.47
C LEU A 97 1.39 37.09 11.15
N ILE A 98 1.92 36.02 11.75
CA ILE A 98 3.24 36.03 12.37
C ILE A 98 4.25 35.62 11.28
N HIS A 99 4.91 36.61 10.68
CA HIS A 99 6.16 36.43 9.93
C HIS A 99 7.24 37.25 10.62
#